data_AF-A0A384BPG5-F1
#
_entry.id   AF-A0A384BPG5-F1
#
_cell.length_a   1.000
_cell.length_b   1.000
_cell.length_c   1.000
_cell.angle_alpha   90.00
_cell.angle_beta   90.00
_cell.angle_gamma   90.00
#
_symmetry.space_group_name_H-M   'P 1'
#
loop_
_entity.id
_entity.type
_entity.pdbx_description
1 polymer ?
#
loop_
_entity_poly.entity_id
_entity_poly.type
_entity_poly.pdbx_seq_one_letter_code
_entity_poly.pdbx_strand_id
1 'polypeptide(L)'
;MAKLMLLTLLGLGLALFRDHRASYQTRLNAFREVTPVELPNCNLVKGIETGSEDLEILPNGLAFISSGLKYPGIKSFAPDKPGKILLMDLNEEAPTVLELRVTGSNFDQSSFNPHGISTFTDEDNTVYLLVVNHPDSKSTVELFKFEEEEKSLLHLKTIRHKLLPKYVYISELLAHKIHVYEKHANWTLTPLKSLDFDTLVDNISVDPVTGDLWVGCHPNGMKIFFYDSENPPGSEVIRIQDILTEEPKVTLVYAENGTVLQGSTVASVYKGKLLVGTVFHKALYCEP
;
A
#
# COMPACT_ATOMS: atom_id res chain seq x y z
N MET A 1 -33.57 43.58 -12.60
CA MET A 1 -32.90 42.49 -13.36
C MET A 1 -31.48 42.24 -12.87
N ALA A 2 -30.56 43.22 -12.87
CA ALA A 2 -29.17 43.05 -12.43
C ALA A 2 -29.00 42.54 -10.98
N LYS A 3 -29.75 43.08 -10.01
CA LYS A 3 -29.71 42.63 -8.61
C LYS A 3 -30.16 41.17 -8.43
N LEU A 4 -31.19 40.76 -9.18
CA LEU A 4 -31.70 39.39 -9.15
C LEU A 4 -30.68 38.42 -9.76
N MET A 5 -30.07 38.79 -10.89
CA MET A 5 -29.01 37.99 -11.50
C MET A 5 -27.78 37.83 -10.59
N LEU A 6 -27.37 38.90 -9.89
CA LEU A 6 -26.25 38.83 -8.94
C LEU A 6 -26.55 37.86 -7.79
N LEU A 7 -27.76 37.93 -7.22
CA LEU A 7 -28.18 37.01 -6.15
C LEU A 7 -28.25 35.56 -6.64
N THR A 8 -28.72 35.33 -7.86
CA THR A 8 -28.74 33.99 -8.48
C THR A 8 -27.33 33.44 -8.68
N LEU A 9 -26.41 34.25 -9.21
CA LEU A 9 -25.01 33.84 -9.40
C LEU A 9 -24.31 33.57 -8.06
N LEU A 10 -24.58 34.40 -7.04
CA LEU A 10 -24.06 34.16 -5.70
C LEU A 10 -24.60 32.85 -5.11
N GLY A 11 -25.91 32.59 -5.24
CA GLY A 11 -26.54 31.35 -4.79
C GLY A 11 -25.94 30.11 -5.46
N LEU A 12 -25.74 30.16 -6.79
CA LEU A 12 -25.08 29.10 -7.55
C LEU A 12 -23.63 28.91 -7.09
N GLY A 13 -22.88 30.00 -6.89
CA GLY A 13 -21.51 29.95 -6.40
C GLY A 13 -21.40 29.31 -5.01
N LEU A 14 -22.30 29.66 -4.08
CA LEU A 14 -22.35 29.07 -2.74
C LEU A 14 -22.74 27.59 -2.78
N ALA A 15 -23.68 27.20 -3.64
CA ALA A 15 -24.05 25.80 -3.81
C ALA A 15 -22.88 24.97 -4.36
N LEU A 16 -22.19 25.46 -5.40
CA LEU A 16 -21.01 24.80 -5.95
C LEU A 16 -19.88 24.67 -4.92
N PHE A 17 -19.63 25.73 -4.14
CA PHE A 17 -18.62 25.68 -3.07
C PHE A 17 -18.99 24.66 -1.99
N ARG A 18 -20.25 24.63 -1.56
CA ARG A 18 -20.76 23.65 -0.58
C ARG A 18 -20.61 22.23 -1.09
N ASP A 19 -21.05 21.95 -2.32
CA ASP A 19 -21.04 20.60 -2.88
C ASP A 19 -19.60 20.13 -3.13
N HIS A 20 -18.71 21.03 -3.58
CA HIS A 20 -17.27 20.75 -3.69
C HIS A 20 -16.65 20.43 -2.33
N ARG A 21 -16.96 21.23 -1.30
CA ARG A 21 -16.49 20.99 0.07
C ARG A 21 -17.00 19.65 0.63
N ALA A 22 -18.27 19.32 0.41
CA ALA A 22 -18.86 18.07 0.87
C ALA A 22 -18.23 16.85 0.15
N SER A 23 -18.02 16.95 -1.16
CA SER A 23 -17.30 15.93 -1.94
C SER A 23 -15.87 15.75 -1.43
N TYR A 24 -15.16 16.84 -1.19
CA TYR A 24 -13.80 16.80 -0.65
C TYR A 24 -13.73 16.14 0.74
N GLN A 25 -14.64 16.52 1.64
CA GLN A 25 -14.75 15.94 2.99
C GLN A 25 -15.06 14.44 2.95
N THR A 26 -15.93 14.02 2.02
CA THR A 26 -16.28 12.60 1.83
C THR A 26 -15.10 11.81 1.29
N ARG A 27 -14.48 12.27 0.20
CA ARG A 27 -13.32 11.59 -0.42
C ARG A 27 -12.13 11.42 0.52
N LEU A 28 -11.90 12.40 1.39
CA LEU A 28 -10.84 12.37 2.39
C LEU A 28 -11.27 11.78 3.74
N ASN A 29 -12.48 11.26 3.84
CA ASN A 29 -13.06 10.78 5.09
C ASN A 29 -12.75 11.67 6.31
N ALA A 30 -12.92 12.99 6.14
CA ALA A 30 -12.27 14.01 6.97
C ALA A 30 -12.67 13.98 8.46
N PHE A 31 -13.78 13.33 8.79
CA PHE A 31 -14.34 13.25 10.14
C PHE A 31 -14.24 11.86 10.77
N ARG A 32 -13.66 10.88 10.07
CA ARG A 32 -13.51 9.53 10.60
C ARG A 32 -12.43 9.51 11.67
N GLU A 33 -12.78 8.94 12.81
CA GLU A 33 -11.86 8.58 13.89
C GLU A 33 -11.76 7.06 14.01
N VAL A 34 -10.67 6.60 14.65
CA VAL A 34 -10.35 5.18 14.74
C VAL A 34 -10.86 4.61 16.05
N THR A 35 -11.68 3.56 15.96
CA THR A 35 -11.98 2.72 17.14
C THR A 35 -10.89 1.67 17.24
N PRO A 36 -10.15 1.58 18.37
CA PRO A 36 -9.02 0.65 18.47
C PRO A 36 -9.44 -0.81 18.34
N VAL A 37 -8.66 -1.56 17.57
CA VAL A 37 -8.69 -3.03 17.52
C VAL A 37 -7.25 -3.48 17.74
N GLU A 38 -6.97 -3.96 18.95
CA GLU A 38 -5.64 -4.37 19.37
C GLU A 38 -5.39 -5.84 19.00
N LEU A 39 -4.13 -6.13 18.66
CA LEU A 39 -3.62 -7.49 18.54
C LEU A 39 -2.59 -7.72 19.65
N PRO A 40 -2.52 -8.93 20.22
CA PRO A 40 -1.45 -9.27 21.13
C PRO A 40 -0.10 -9.27 20.40
N ASN A 41 0.99 -9.14 21.15
CA ASN A 41 2.36 -9.41 20.67
C ASN A 41 2.80 -8.61 19.42
N CYS A 42 2.31 -7.37 19.26
CA CYS A 42 2.78 -6.48 18.20
C CYS A 42 4.06 -5.73 18.59
N ASN A 43 5.06 -5.79 17.71
CA ASN A 43 6.36 -5.13 17.87
C ASN A 43 6.71 -4.32 16.62
N LEU A 44 7.26 -3.13 16.82
CA LEU A 44 7.83 -2.34 15.72
C LEU A 44 9.07 -3.04 15.16
N VAL A 45 9.15 -3.13 13.84
CA VAL A 45 10.30 -3.74 13.16
C VAL A 45 11.49 -2.80 13.22
N LYS A 46 12.52 -3.20 13.98
CA LYS A 46 13.74 -2.41 14.16
C LYS A 46 14.44 -2.21 12.81
N GLY A 47 14.78 -0.96 12.49
CA GLY A 47 15.49 -0.60 11.25
C GLY A 47 14.60 -0.03 10.15
N ILE A 48 13.27 -0.05 10.31
CA ILE A 48 12.32 0.60 9.42
C ILE A 48 11.79 1.88 10.08
N GLU A 49 12.23 3.04 9.58
CA GLU A 49 11.90 4.35 10.17
C GLU A 49 11.41 5.38 9.14
N THR A 50 11.45 5.03 7.84
CA THR A 50 11.30 5.99 6.73
C THR A 50 10.39 5.46 5.63
N GLY A 51 9.37 4.68 5.99
CA GLY A 51 8.41 4.07 5.07
C GLY A 51 8.69 2.60 4.83
N SER A 52 7.61 1.85 4.65
CA SER A 52 7.51 0.43 4.28
C SER A 52 6.25 0.28 3.44
N GLU A 53 6.18 1.06 2.35
CA GLU A 53 4.91 1.40 1.70
C GLU A 53 4.23 0.20 1.06
N ASP A 54 5.01 -0.71 0.48
CA ASP A 54 4.51 -1.98 -0.03
C ASP A 54 5.41 -3.13 0.40
N LEU A 55 4.83 -4.32 0.49
CA LEU A 55 5.54 -5.54 0.88
C LEU A 55 4.93 -6.77 0.23
N GLU A 56 5.77 -7.79 0.04
CA GLU A 56 5.33 -9.06 -0.49
C GLU A 56 6.09 -10.21 0.15
N ILE A 57 5.35 -11.25 0.54
CA ILE A 57 5.88 -12.41 1.22
C ILE A 57 5.89 -13.58 0.25
N LEU A 58 7.08 -14.12 -0.02
CA LEU A 58 7.25 -15.34 -0.79
C LEU A 58 6.70 -16.57 -0.02
N PRO A 59 6.35 -17.66 -0.71
CA PRO A 59 5.88 -18.89 -0.04
C PRO A 59 6.83 -19.46 1.01
N ASN A 60 8.14 -19.21 0.87
CA ASN A 60 9.16 -19.66 1.82
C ASN A 60 9.27 -18.77 3.07
N GLY A 61 8.57 -17.63 3.15
CA GLY A 61 8.57 -16.72 4.30
C GLY A 61 9.55 -15.55 4.19
N LEU A 62 10.29 -15.43 3.09
CA LEU A 62 11.06 -14.22 2.80
C LEU A 62 10.12 -13.09 2.39
N ALA A 63 10.22 -11.95 3.07
CA ALA A 63 9.43 -10.75 2.79
C ALA A 63 10.30 -9.66 2.19
N PHE A 64 9.93 -9.19 0.99
CA PHE A 64 10.46 -7.96 0.41
C PHE A 64 9.65 -6.77 0.90
N ILE A 65 10.32 -5.65 1.19
CA ILE A 65 9.68 -4.42 1.67
C ILE A 65 10.25 -3.24 0.90
N SER A 66 9.41 -2.46 0.23
CA SER A 66 9.82 -1.20 -0.38
C SER A 66 9.87 -0.09 0.67
N SER A 67 10.98 0.64 0.74
CA SER A 67 11.22 1.60 1.81
C SER A 67 11.84 2.90 1.30
N GLY A 68 11.51 4.01 1.96
CA GLY A 68 12.05 5.32 1.61
C GLY A 68 11.38 5.97 0.41
N LEU A 69 10.07 5.74 0.21
CA LEU A 69 9.30 6.44 -0.81
C LEU A 69 9.34 7.96 -0.58
N LYS A 70 9.53 8.71 -1.66
CA LYS A 70 9.27 10.14 -1.74
C LYS A 70 8.21 10.37 -2.81
N TYR A 71 7.05 10.89 -2.40
CA TYR A 71 5.96 11.22 -3.30
C TYR A 71 5.47 12.66 -3.08
N PRO A 72 5.17 13.44 -4.14
CA PRO A 72 4.71 14.81 -3.99
C PRO A 72 3.48 14.92 -3.08
N GLY A 73 3.57 15.78 -2.06
CA GLY A 73 2.48 15.99 -1.09
C GLY A 73 2.42 14.98 0.05
N ILE A 74 3.31 13.99 0.10
CA ILE A 74 3.41 13.02 1.19
C ILE A 74 4.60 13.35 2.08
N LYS A 75 4.45 13.14 3.39
CA LYS A 75 5.54 13.34 4.36
C LYS A 75 6.71 12.39 4.07
N SER A 76 7.93 12.90 4.23
CA SER A 76 9.14 12.07 4.34
C SER A 76 9.95 12.50 5.56
N PHE A 77 10.44 11.54 6.32
CA PHE A 77 11.38 11.76 7.44
C PHE A 77 12.85 11.74 7.01
N ALA A 78 13.15 11.31 5.78
CA ALA A 78 14.51 11.26 5.24
C ALA A 78 14.53 11.67 3.75
N PRO A 79 14.23 12.94 3.42
CA PRO A 79 14.08 13.39 2.03
C PRO A 79 15.36 13.27 1.20
N ASP A 80 16.53 13.32 1.83
CA ASP A 80 17.83 13.32 1.15
C ASP A 80 18.42 11.91 0.93
N LYS A 81 17.74 10.86 1.39
CA LYS A 81 18.20 9.47 1.24
C LYS A 81 17.52 8.79 0.06
N PRO A 82 18.24 7.99 -0.75
CA PRO A 82 17.60 7.12 -1.74
C PRO A 82 16.71 6.09 -1.03
N GLY A 83 15.71 5.59 -1.75
CA GLY A 83 14.91 4.48 -1.24
C GLY A 83 15.65 3.15 -1.43
N LYS A 84 15.03 2.07 -0.96
CA LYS A 84 15.65 0.75 -0.89
C LYS A 84 14.62 -0.37 -0.84
N ILE A 85 15.08 -1.58 -1.15
CA ILE A 85 14.35 -2.81 -0.89
C ILE A 85 14.99 -3.48 0.32
N LEU A 86 14.16 -3.83 1.31
CA LEU A 86 14.58 -4.60 2.47
C LEU A 86 14.13 -6.05 2.32
N LEU A 87 14.85 -6.95 2.98
CA LEU A 87 14.53 -8.37 3.11
C LEU A 87 14.36 -8.72 4.60
N MET A 88 13.35 -9.51 4.93
CA MET A 88 13.09 -10.03 6.27
C MET A 88 12.71 -11.51 6.16
N ASP A 89 13.27 -12.37 7.02
CA ASP A 89 12.89 -13.78 7.08
C ASP A 89 11.86 -14.01 8.20
N LEU A 90 10.61 -14.27 7.83
CA LEU A 90 9.51 -14.45 8.77
C LEU A 90 9.52 -15.82 9.47
N ASN A 91 10.49 -16.69 9.17
CA ASN A 91 10.70 -17.93 9.91
C ASN A 91 11.60 -17.73 11.14
N GLU A 92 12.33 -16.62 11.24
CA GLU A 92 13.12 -16.28 12.42
C GLU A 92 12.19 -16.02 13.64
N GLU A 93 12.70 -16.31 14.84
CA GLU A 93 11.99 -16.03 16.10
C GLU A 93 11.89 -14.53 16.36
N ALA A 94 12.95 -13.78 16.02
CA ALA A 94 13.00 -12.33 16.11
C ALA A 94 13.54 -11.77 14.78
N PRO A 95 12.70 -11.70 13.73
CA PRO A 95 13.16 -11.33 12.41
C PRO A 95 13.81 -9.95 12.38
N THR A 96 14.92 -9.85 11.64
CA THR A 96 15.59 -8.57 11.36
C THR A 96 15.47 -8.20 9.90
N VAL A 97 15.66 -6.91 9.60
CA VAL A 97 15.64 -6.40 8.23
C VAL A 97 17.06 -6.20 7.71
N LEU A 98 17.26 -6.58 6.46
CA LEU A 98 18.49 -6.36 5.71
C LEU A 98 18.20 -5.53 4.47
N GLU A 99 19.04 -4.54 4.18
CA GLU A 99 19.00 -3.81 2.91
C GLU A 99 19.60 -4.66 1.79
N LEU A 100 18.82 -4.96 0.75
CA LEU A 100 19.31 -5.71 -0.40
C LEU A 100 20.22 -4.84 -1.27
N ARG A 101 21.38 -5.36 -1.61
CA ARG A 101 22.29 -4.70 -2.54
C ARG A 101 21.74 -4.80 -3.95
N VAL A 102 21.55 -3.67 -4.62
CA VAL A 102 21.23 -3.66 -6.05
C VAL A 102 22.53 -3.73 -6.86
N THR A 103 22.57 -4.62 -7.84
CA THR A 103 23.70 -4.81 -8.77
C THR A 103 23.24 -4.60 -10.21
N GLY A 104 24.17 -4.28 -11.10
CA GLY A 104 23.90 -3.97 -12.52
C GLY A 104 24.45 -2.60 -12.92
N SER A 105 25.17 -2.52 -14.04
CA SER A 105 25.91 -1.31 -14.43
C SER A 105 25.03 -0.14 -14.88
N ASN A 106 23.78 -0.41 -15.24
CA ASN A 106 22.87 0.57 -15.87
C ASN A 106 21.80 1.09 -14.91
N PHE A 107 21.85 0.71 -13.63
CA PHE A 107 20.90 1.14 -12.62
C PHE A 107 21.46 2.30 -11.80
N ASP A 108 20.77 3.43 -11.78
CA ASP A 108 21.13 4.58 -10.96
C ASP A 108 20.52 4.44 -9.56
N GLN A 109 21.33 3.97 -8.61
CA GLN A 109 20.92 3.83 -7.22
C GLN A 109 20.61 5.17 -6.54
N SER A 110 21.22 6.28 -7.00
CA SER A 110 21.11 7.57 -6.33
C SER A 110 19.73 8.20 -6.48
N SER A 111 19.05 7.93 -7.60
CA SER A 111 17.69 8.38 -7.88
C SER A 111 16.62 7.34 -7.54
N PHE A 112 16.99 6.19 -6.95
CA PHE A 112 16.05 5.13 -6.64
C PHE A 112 14.99 5.57 -5.62
N ASN A 113 13.73 5.40 -6.01
CA ASN A 113 12.55 5.83 -5.28
C ASN A 113 11.43 4.79 -5.44
N PRO A 114 11.57 3.62 -4.77
CA PRO A 114 10.63 2.51 -4.91
C PRO A 114 9.29 2.83 -4.24
N HIS A 115 8.22 2.30 -4.84
CA HIS A 115 6.84 2.38 -4.39
C HIS A 115 6.29 0.94 -4.31
N GLY A 116 5.17 0.65 -4.98
CA GLY A 116 4.62 -0.70 -5.08
C GLY A 116 5.59 -1.74 -5.69
N ILE A 117 5.51 -2.97 -5.18
CA ILE A 117 6.32 -4.11 -5.61
C ILE A 117 5.43 -5.31 -5.98
N SER A 118 5.97 -6.20 -6.80
CA SER A 118 5.32 -7.47 -7.14
C SER A 118 6.36 -8.55 -7.41
N THR A 119 6.15 -9.79 -6.96
CA THR A 119 7.04 -10.91 -7.22
C THR A 119 6.49 -11.86 -8.28
N PHE A 120 7.41 -12.52 -8.98
CA PHE A 120 7.10 -13.61 -9.89
C PHE A 120 8.16 -14.71 -9.73
N THR A 121 7.74 -15.92 -9.41
CA THR A 121 8.62 -17.10 -9.39
C THR A 121 8.41 -17.88 -10.68
N ASP A 122 9.51 -18.05 -11.43
CA ASP A 122 9.50 -18.79 -12.69
C ASP A 122 9.55 -20.31 -12.47
N GLU A 123 9.35 -21.10 -13.53
CA GLU A 123 9.32 -22.56 -13.46
C GLU A 123 10.61 -23.19 -12.91
N ASP A 124 11.74 -22.49 -13.07
CA ASP A 124 13.05 -22.89 -12.54
C ASP A 124 13.29 -22.45 -11.08
N ASN A 125 12.28 -21.89 -10.42
CA ASN A 125 12.30 -21.26 -9.10
C ASN A 125 13.10 -19.94 -9.03
N THR A 126 13.47 -19.35 -10.17
CA THR A 126 14.04 -18.00 -10.17
C THR A 126 13.00 -17.01 -9.69
N VAL A 127 13.34 -16.27 -8.64
CA VAL A 127 12.50 -15.19 -8.09
C VAL A 127 12.83 -13.88 -8.80
N TYR A 128 11.81 -13.25 -9.36
CA TYR A 128 11.87 -11.91 -9.92
C TYR A 128 11.08 -10.95 -9.04
N LEU A 129 11.62 -9.74 -8.87
CA LEU A 129 10.97 -8.64 -8.16
C LEU A 129 10.74 -7.49 -9.15
N LEU A 130 9.49 -7.10 -9.33
CA LEU A 130 9.08 -5.91 -10.06
C LEU A 130 8.89 -4.78 -9.06
N VAL A 131 9.45 -3.61 -9.37
CA VAL A 131 9.39 -2.44 -8.47
C VAL A 131 8.95 -1.22 -9.26
N VAL A 132 7.83 -0.61 -8.87
CA VAL A 132 7.46 0.72 -9.35
C VAL A 132 8.48 1.72 -8.79
N ASN A 133 9.11 2.49 -9.66
CA ASN A 133 10.17 3.43 -9.30
C ASN A 133 9.85 4.83 -9.82
N HIS A 134 10.15 5.87 -9.03
CA HIS A 134 9.87 7.26 -9.39
C HIS A 134 11.11 8.18 -9.43
N PRO A 135 12.10 7.95 -10.32
CA PRO A 135 13.29 8.78 -10.41
C PRO A 135 12.96 10.13 -11.06
N ASP A 136 13.42 11.24 -10.47
CA ASP A 136 13.25 12.60 -10.99
C ASP A 136 11.80 12.94 -11.41
N SER A 137 10.81 12.50 -10.63
CA SER A 137 9.36 12.69 -10.90
C SER A 137 8.84 12.01 -12.18
N LYS A 138 9.58 11.03 -12.72
CA LYS A 138 9.08 10.09 -13.75
C LYS A 138 8.57 8.82 -13.07
N SER A 139 7.92 7.92 -13.80
CA SER A 139 7.53 6.60 -13.29
C SER A 139 8.01 5.48 -14.22
N THR A 140 8.61 4.46 -13.64
CA THR A 140 9.13 3.27 -14.32
C THR A 140 8.74 2.01 -13.53
N VAL A 141 8.90 0.82 -14.14
CA VAL A 141 8.82 -0.46 -13.44
C VAL A 141 10.13 -1.19 -13.69
N GLU A 142 10.90 -1.42 -12.64
CA GLU A 142 12.19 -2.08 -12.68
C GLU A 142 12.01 -3.58 -12.40
N LEU A 143 12.57 -4.44 -13.24
CA LEU A 143 12.64 -5.88 -13.02
C LEU A 143 14.01 -6.23 -12.47
N PHE A 144 14.02 -6.88 -11.31
CA PHE A 144 15.19 -7.47 -10.68
C PHE A 144 15.07 -9.00 -10.66
N LYS A 145 16.20 -9.68 -10.76
CA LYS A 145 16.35 -11.07 -10.33
C LYS A 145 16.88 -11.07 -8.90
N PHE A 146 16.23 -11.83 -8.02
CA PHE A 146 16.71 -12.01 -6.65
C PHE A 146 17.78 -13.11 -6.60
N GLU A 147 18.92 -12.78 -5.98
CA GLU A 147 20.04 -13.70 -5.75
C GLU A 147 20.12 -13.97 -4.24
N GLU A 148 19.43 -15.03 -3.80
CA GLU A 148 19.20 -15.31 -2.37
C GLU A 148 20.50 -15.50 -1.57
N GLU A 149 21.46 -16.26 -2.09
CA GLU A 149 22.74 -16.52 -1.42
C GLU A 149 23.55 -15.24 -1.16
N GLU A 150 23.56 -14.34 -2.14
CA GLU A 150 24.29 -13.06 -2.09
C GLU A 150 23.48 -11.93 -1.46
N LYS A 151 22.19 -12.18 -1.19
CA LYS A 151 21.22 -11.20 -0.67
C LYS A 151 21.25 -9.91 -1.52
N SER A 152 21.19 -10.09 -2.84
CA SER A 152 21.24 -9.03 -3.84
C SER A 152 20.08 -9.07 -4.84
N LEU A 153 19.86 -7.93 -5.49
CA LEU A 153 18.92 -7.75 -6.58
C LEU A 153 19.70 -7.35 -7.84
N LEU A 154 19.78 -8.26 -8.81
CA LEU A 154 20.36 -7.99 -10.12
C LEU A 154 19.33 -7.29 -11.00
N HIS A 155 19.56 -6.02 -11.33
CA HIS A 155 18.69 -5.28 -12.26
C HIS A 155 18.80 -5.86 -13.66
N LEU A 156 17.66 -6.24 -14.25
CA LEU A 156 17.60 -6.83 -15.58
C LEU A 156 17.08 -5.84 -16.62
N LYS A 157 15.94 -5.19 -16.35
CA LYS A 157 15.27 -4.35 -17.34
C LYS A 157 14.16 -3.49 -16.73
N THR A 158 13.83 -2.37 -17.38
CA THR A 158 12.60 -1.63 -17.14
C THR A 158 11.45 -2.17 -18.03
N ILE A 159 10.30 -2.54 -17.46
CA ILE A 159 9.28 -3.39 -18.11
C ILE A 159 7.87 -2.75 -18.17
N ARG A 160 7.06 -3.22 -19.14
CA ARG A 160 5.58 -3.26 -19.09
C ARG A 160 5.15 -4.71 -19.35
N HIS A 161 4.43 -5.36 -18.42
CA HIS A 161 4.23 -6.83 -18.47
C HIS A 161 2.76 -7.28 -18.60
N LYS A 162 2.58 -8.51 -19.10
CA LYS A 162 1.31 -9.18 -19.41
C LYS A 162 1.11 -10.44 -18.56
N LEU A 163 1.28 -10.42 -17.25
CA LEU A 163 0.85 -11.54 -16.40
C LEU A 163 0.19 -10.98 -15.14
N LEU A 164 -1.07 -11.35 -14.94
CA LEU A 164 -1.93 -10.96 -13.82
C LEU A 164 -2.91 -12.13 -13.56
N PRO A 165 -3.33 -12.31 -12.30
CA PRO A 165 -4.22 -13.39 -11.88
C PRO A 165 -5.59 -13.36 -12.55
N LYS A 166 -6.34 -14.48 -12.49
CA LYS A 166 -7.68 -14.65 -13.10
C LYS A 166 -8.69 -13.57 -12.70
N TYR A 167 -8.54 -13.01 -11.50
CA TYR A 167 -9.25 -11.81 -11.06
C TYR A 167 -8.23 -10.73 -10.73
N VAL A 168 -8.58 -9.48 -11.01
CA VAL A 168 -7.77 -8.31 -10.64
C VAL A 168 -8.56 -7.50 -9.63
N TYR A 169 -7.90 -7.17 -8.52
CA TYR A 169 -8.43 -6.33 -7.46
C TYR A 169 -7.80 -4.94 -7.57
N ILE A 170 -8.61 -3.89 -7.56
CA ILE A 170 -8.13 -2.51 -7.70
C ILE A 170 -8.70 -1.67 -6.56
N SER A 171 -7.83 -1.13 -5.72
CA SER A 171 -8.19 -0.10 -4.74
C SER A 171 -8.39 1.24 -5.43
N GLU A 172 -9.58 1.83 -5.24
CA GLU A 172 -9.88 3.21 -5.60
C GLU A 172 -9.87 4.06 -4.32
N LEU A 173 -8.68 4.46 -3.91
CA LEU A 173 -8.36 5.10 -2.63
C LEU A 173 -9.35 6.19 -2.21
N LEU A 174 -9.64 7.17 -3.09
CA LEU A 174 -10.49 8.33 -2.76
C LEU A 174 -11.99 8.08 -2.94
N ALA A 175 -12.37 6.94 -3.52
CA ALA A 175 -13.76 6.49 -3.58
C ALA A 175 -14.09 5.49 -2.46
N HIS A 176 -13.08 5.05 -1.70
CA HIS A 176 -13.20 4.05 -0.63
C HIS A 176 -13.73 2.73 -1.16
N LYS A 177 -13.27 2.31 -2.35
CA LYS A 177 -13.76 1.11 -3.02
C LYS A 177 -12.65 0.14 -3.38
N ILE A 178 -12.96 -1.15 -3.31
CA ILE A 178 -12.19 -2.19 -4.02
C ILE A 178 -13.03 -2.72 -5.15
N HIS A 179 -12.50 -2.66 -6.36
CA HIS A 179 -13.12 -3.20 -7.57
C HIS A 179 -12.59 -4.59 -7.85
N VAL A 180 -13.50 -5.51 -8.20
CA VAL A 180 -13.17 -6.86 -8.65
C VAL A 180 -13.42 -6.91 -10.16
N TYR A 181 -12.39 -7.27 -10.91
CA TYR A 181 -12.47 -7.49 -12.35
C TYR A 181 -12.21 -8.95 -12.68
N GLU A 182 -13.01 -9.52 -13.59
CA GLU A 182 -12.64 -10.76 -14.25
C GLU A 182 -11.61 -10.46 -15.34
N LYS A 183 -10.51 -11.20 -15.33
CA LYS A 183 -9.45 -11.10 -16.32
C LYS A 183 -9.60 -12.21 -17.35
N HIS A 184 -9.76 -11.81 -18.60
CA HIS A 184 -9.86 -12.74 -19.72
C HIS A 184 -8.49 -13.22 -20.22
N ALA A 185 -8.49 -14.29 -21.02
CA ALA A 185 -7.26 -14.83 -21.64
C ALA A 185 -6.54 -13.81 -22.54
N ASN A 186 -7.30 -12.87 -23.13
CA ASN A 186 -6.78 -11.80 -23.97
C ASN A 186 -6.35 -10.54 -23.18
N TRP A 187 -6.28 -10.59 -21.85
CA TRP A 187 -5.88 -9.50 -20.95
C TRP A 187 -6.91 -8.38 -20.76
N THR A 188 -8.08 -8.47 -21.38
CA THR A 188 -9.16 -7.53 -21.08
C THR A 188 -9.73 -7.78 -19.69
N LEU A 189 -10.19 -6.71 -19.05
CA LEU A 189 -10.81 -6.74 -17.73
C LEU A 189 -12.30 -6.39 -17.89
N THR A 190 -13.17 -7.21 -17.33
CA THR A 190 -14.61 -6.88 -17.21
C THR A 190 -14.98 -6.66 -15.75
N PRO A 191 -15.65 -5.55 -15.41
CA PRO A 191 -16.02 -5.29 -14.03
C PRO A 191 -17.00 -6.36 -13.55
N LEU A 192 -16.71 -6.95 -12.40
CA LEU A 192 -17.57 -7.95 -11.76
C LEU A 192 -18.42 -7.30 -10.67
N LYS A 193 -17.79 -6.61 -9.72
CA LYS A 193 -18.45 -5.86 -8.65
C LYS A 193 -17.48 -4.90 -7.96
N SER A 194 -18.01 -4.09 -7.04
CA SER A 194 -17.22 -3.27 -6.13
C SER A 194 -17.70 -3.45 -4.70
N LEU A 195 -16.78 -3.30 -3.75
CA LEU A 195 -17.06 -3.24 -2.32
C LEU A 195 -16.78 -1.82 -1.87
N ASP A 196 -17.69 -1.25 -1.08
CA ASP A 196 -17.58 0.08 -0.48
C ASP A 196 -17.10 -0.04 0.98
N PHE A 197 -16.23 0.86 1.39
CA PHE A 197 -15.66 0.91 2.74
C PHE A 197 -15.79 2.31 3.32
N ASP A 198 -15.74 2.42 4.65
CA ASP A 198 -15.63 3.71 5.35
C ASP A 198 -14.17 3.97 5.76
N THR A 199 -13.27 3.82 4.79
CA THR A 199 -11.82 3.99 4.94
C THR A 199 -11.17 4.13 3.56
N LEU A 200 -10.04 4.81 3.46
CA LEU A 200 -9.30 4.91 2.20
C LEU A 200 -8.44 3.65 2.05
N VAL A 201 -8.94 2.68 1.27
CA VAL A 201 -8.24 1.43 0.95
C VAL A 201 -7.00 1.67 0.08
N ASP A 202 -5.85 1.16 0.49
CA ASP A 202 -4.57 1.36 -0.19
C ASP A 202 -4.08 0.05 -0.84
N ASN A 203 -2.92 -0.50 -0.46
CA ASN A 203 -2.37 -1.70 -1.09
C ASN A 203 -3.14 -2.97 -0.67
N ILE A 204 -3.28 -3.88 -1.63
CA ILE A 204 -3.97 -5.17 -1.47
C ILE A 204 -2.92 -6.28 -1.55
N SER A 205 -2.76 -7.03 -0.47
CA SER A 205 -2.08 -8.33 -0.49
C SER A 205 -3.12 -9.46 -0.61
N VAL A 206 -2.77 -10.53 -1.31
CA VAL A 206 -3.64 -11.72 -1.45
C VAL A 206 -2.94 -12.89 -0.76
N ASP A 207 -3.60 -13.52 0.21
CA ASP A 207 -3.11 -14.76 0.81
C ASP A 207 -3.15 -15.88 -0.25
N PRO A 208 -2.02 -16.48 -0.63
CA PRO A 208 -1.99 -17.49 -1.68
C PRO A 208 -2.70 -18.80 -1.29
N VAL A 209 -2.92 -19.04 0.00
CA VAL A 209 -3.58 -20.27 0.49
C VAL A 209 -5.10 -20.15 0.43
N THR A 210 -5.64 -19.03 0.92
CA THR A 210 -7.08 -18.83 1.05
C THR A 210 -7.69 -18.02 -0.09
N GLY A 211 -6.89 -17.16 -0.74
CA GLY A 211 -7.38 -16.12 -1.64
C GLY A 211 -7.97 -14.91 -0.91
N ASP A 212 -7.86 -14.85 0.41
CA ASP A 212 -8.32 -13.70 1.20
C ASP A 212 -7.48 -12.47 0.88
N LEU A 213 -8.14 -11.31 0.81
CA LEU A 213 -7.46 -10.04 0.65
C LEU A 213 -7.12 -9.47 2.03
N TRP A 214 -5.89 -8.98 2.16
CA TRP A 214 -5.41 -8.21 3.29
C TRP A 214 -5.08 -6.81 2.80
N VAL A 215 -5.68 -5.80 3.42
CA VAL A 215 -5.67 -4.42 2.92
C VAL A 215 -5.21 -3.50 4.01
N GLY A 216 -4.17 -2.71 3.73
CA GLY A 216 -3.81 -1.57 4.56
C GLY A 216 -4.65 -0.35 4.17
N CYS A 217 -5.11 0.41 5.16
CA CYS A 217 -6.05 1.49 4.94
C CYS A 217 -5.64 2.77 5.69
N HIS A 218 -6.11 3.91 5.19
CA HIS A 218 -6.06 5.20 5.88
C HIS A 218 -7.47 5.59 6.34
N PRO A 219 -7.78 5.52 7.65
CA PRO A 219 -9.11 5.88 8.14
C PRO A 219 -9.50 7.32 7.83
N ASN A 220 -8.54 8.23 7.87
CA ASN A 220 -8.75 9.66 7.66
C ASN A 220 -7.72 10.22 6.67
N GLY A 221 -8.20 10.55 5.47
CA GLY A 221 -7.43 11.14 4.38
C GLY A 221 -6.82 12.49 4.73
N MET A 222 -7.45 13.29 5.59
CA MET A 222 -6.87 14.57 6.01
C MET A 222 -5.55 14.37 6.75
N LYS A 223 -5.49 13.40 7.66
CA LYS A 223 -4.29 13.16 8.49
C LYS A 223 -3.11 12.60 7.68
N ILE A 224 -3.38 11.80 6.64
CA ILE A 224 -2.33 11.21 5.80
C ILE A 224 -1.79 12.21 4.75
N PHE A 225 -2.67 12.97 4.08
CA PHE A 225 -2.26 13.92 3.03
C PHE A 225 -1.78 15.26 3.60
N PHE A 226 -2.24 15.66 4.78
CA PHE A 226 -1.85 16.90 5.46
C PHE A 226 -1.25 16.57 6.82
N TYR A 227 -0.07 15.96 6.79
CA TYR A 227 0.61 15.49 7.99
C TYR A 227 0.77 16.59 9.05
N ASP A 228 0.32 16.28 10.26
CA ASP A 228 0.50 17.05 11.47
C ASP A 228 1.03 16.10 12.56
N SER A 229 2.18 16.42 13.15
CA SER A 229 2.78 15.59 14.20
C SER A 229 1.97 15.57 15.49
N GLU A 230 1.13 16.58 15.75
CA GLU A 230 0.25 16.61 16.93
C GLU A 230 -1.05 15.83 16.70
N ASN A 231 -1.37 15.51 15.44
CA ASN A 231 -2.54 14.74 15.03
C ASN A 231 -2.20 13.77 13.88
N PRO A 232 -1.34 12.77 14.13
CA PRO A 232 -0.82 11.89 13.09
C PRO A 232 -1.90 11.00 12.47
N PRO A 233 -1.65 10.44 11.26
CA PRO A 233 -2.55 9.46 10.68
C PRO A 233 -2.53 8.15 11.48
N GLY A 234 -3.72 7.54 11.62
CA GLY A 234 -3.85 6.21 12.21
C GLY A 234 -3.47 5.09 11.26
N SER A 235 -3.67 3.86 11.72
CA SER A 235 -3.47 2.64 10.95
C SER A 235 -4.69 1.74 11.05
N GLU A 236 -5.01 1.05 9.96
CA GLU A 236 -6.15 0.15 9.86
C GLU A 236 -5.83 -1.00 8.88
N VAL A 237 -6.15 -2.23 9.29
CA VAL A 237 -5.99 -3.45 8.49
C VAL A 237 -7.31 -4.18 8.39
N ILE A 238 -7.73 -4.46 7.16
CA ILE A 238 -8.96 -5.19 6.86
C ILE A 238 -8.62 -6.51 6.16
N ARG A 239 -9.29 -7.58 6.60
CA ARG A 239 -9.31 -8.87 5.90
C ARG A 239 -10.66 -9.05 5.20
N ILE A 240 -10.63 -9.43 3.92
CA ILE A 240 -11.82 -9.70 3.12
C ILE A 240 -11.78 -11.16 2.69
N GLN A 241 -12.78 -11.92 3.12
CA GLN A 241 -12.92 -13.34 2.80
C GLN A 241 -14.06 -13.55 1.80
N ASP A 242 -13.95 -14.61 1.01
CA ASP A 242 -14.99 -15.04 0.08
C ASP A 242 -15.44 -13.91 -0.86
N ILE A 243 -14.47 -13.12 -1.35
CA ILE A 243 -14.74 -11.86 -2.07
C ILE A 243 -15.62 -12.04 -3.30
N LEU A 244 -15.79 -13.23 -3.85
CA LEU A 244 -16.66 -13.47 -5.01
C LEU A 244 -18.14 -13.72 -4.65
N THR A 245 -18.47 -14.03 -3.39
CA THR A 245 -19.85 -14.32 -2.92
C THR A 245 -20.73 -13.06 -2.86
N GLU A 246 -22.05 -13.21 -2.74
CA GLU A 246 -22.96 -12.05 -2.63
C GLU A 246 -22.67 -11.20 -1.39
N GLU A 247 -22.30 -11.83 -0.28
CA GLU A 247 -21.98 -11.17 0.99
C GLU A 247 -20.55 -11.54 1.45
N PRO A 248 -19.51 -10.85 0.93
CA PRO A 248 -18.14 -11.03 1.41
C PRO A 248 -18.01 -10.70 2.89
N LYS A 249 -17.21 -11.50 3.61
CA LYS A 249 -16.95 -11.23 5.03
C LYS A 249 -15.79 -10.25 5.15
N VAL A 250 -16.09 -9.05 5.63
CA VAL A 250 -15.11 -7.99 5.91
C VAL A 250 -14.84 -7.94 7.40
N THR A 251 -13.59 -8.11 7.81
CA THR A 251 -13.17 -8.10 9.23
C THR A 251 -12.11 -7.03 9.45
N LEU A 252 -12.35 -6.14 10.42
CA LEU A 252 -11.34 -5.22 10.93
C LEU A 252 -10.39 -6.01 11.85
N VAL A 253 -9.13 -6.17 11.43
CA VAL A 253 -8.16 -7.04 12.13
C VAL A 253 -7.27 -6.25 13.06
N TYR A 254 -6.86 -5.05 12.67
CA TYR A 254 -6.06 -4.14 13.48
C TYR A 254 -6.49 -2.70 13.20
N ALA A 255 -6.57 -1.88 14.24
CA ALA A 255 -6.91 -0.47 14.10
C ALA A 255 -6.35 0.35 15.26
N GLU A 256 -5.69 1.46 14.96
CA GLU A 256 -5.11 2.36 15.96
C GLU A 256 -5.01 3.82 15.45
N ASN A 257 -4.76 4.77 16.34
CA ASN A 257 -4.92 6.21 16.07
C ASN A 257 -3.64 6.97 15.65
N GLY A 258 -2.51 6.30 15.45
CA GLY A 258 -1.21 6.86 15.08
C GLY A 258 -0.17 6.87 16.22
N THR A 259 -0.47 6.27 17.36
CA THR A 259 0.42 6.31 18.54
C THR A 259 1.59 5.32 18.47
N VAL A 260 1.43 4.21 17.72
CA VAL A 260 2.48 3.19 17.53
C VAL A 260 2.97 3.19 16.08
N LEU A 261 2.04 3.10 15.13
CA LEU A 261 2.19 2.98 13.69
C LEU A 261 1.31 4.04 13.01
N GLN A 262 1.83 4.71 11.98
CA GLN A 262 1.19 5.88 11.37
C GLN A 262 1.05 5.68 9.87
N GLY A 263 -0.18 5.71 9.36
CA GLY A 263 -0.47 5.67 7.93
C GLY A 263 -0.18 4.31 7.30
N SER A 264 -0.88 3.27 7.75
CA SER A 264 -0.71 1.91 7.19
C SER A 264 -1.17 1.84 5.73
N THR A 265 -0.39 1.18 4.90
CA THR A 265 -0.63 1.07 3.45
C THR A 265 -0.83 -0.36 3.00
N VAL A 266 -0.13 -1.29 3.61
CA VAL A 266 -0.10 -2.70 3.22
C VAL A 266 -0.13 -3.58 4.45
N ALA A 267 -0.75 -4.74 4.33
CA ALA A 267 -0.73 -5.77 5.36
C ALA A 267 -0.73 -7.14 4.70
N SER A 268 0.14 -8.04 5.16
CA SER A 268 0.18 -9.42 4.66
C SER A 268 0.46 -10.39 5.81
N VAL A 269 0.07 -11.64 5.61
CA VAL A 269 0.15 -12.69 6.64
C VAL A 269 1.00 -13.87 6.21
N TYR A 270 1.73 -14.44 7.17
CA TYR A 270 2.51 -15.65 6.98
C TYR A 270 2.49 -16.51 8.24
N LYS A 271 1.99 -17.74 8.14
CA LYS A 271 1.90 -18.69 9.27
C LYS A 271 1.30 -18.07 10.55
N GLY A 272 0.24 -17.27 10.40
CA GLY A 272 -0.46 -16.60 11.51
C GLY A 272 0.17 -15.30 11.99
N LYS A 273 1.36 -14.92 11.49
CA LYS A 273 2.01 -13.65 11.77
C LYS A 273 1.50 -12.58 10.80
N LEU A 274 1.30 -11.36 11.29
CA LEU A 274 0.87 -10.20 10.50
C LEU A 274 2.03 -9.20 10.37
N LEU A 275 2.33 -8.78 9.14
CA LEU A 275 3.27 -7.69 8.86
C LEU A 275 2.51 -6.53 8.23
N VAL A 276 2.64 -5.33 8.83
CA VAL A 276 1.96 -4.10 8.40
C VAL A 276 3.00 -3.04 8.03
N GLY A 277 2.90 -2.52 6.81
CA GLY A 277 3.73 -1.46 6.27
C GLY A 277 3.04 -0.09 6.30
N THR A 278 3.82 0.98 6.16
CA THR A 278 3.32 2.37 6.15
C THR A 278 3.94 3.19 5.04
N VAL A 279 3.27 4.26 4.60
CA VAL A 279 3.78 5.12 3.50
C VAL A 279 5.18 5.66 3.82
N PHE A 280 5.36 6.20 5.03
CA PHE A 280 6.56 6.99 5.38
C PHE A 280 7.12 6.74 6.79
N HIS A 281 6.47 5.91 7.61
CA HIS A 281 6.81 5.70 9.02
C HIS A 281 7.53 4.36 9.22
N LYS A 282 7.11 3.58 10.23
CA LYS A 282 7.68 2.29 10.61
C LYS A 282 6.93 1.12 9.98
N ALA A 283 7.34 -0.10 10.30
CA ALA A 283 6.54 -1.30 10.10
C ALA A 283 6.19 -1.94 11.44
N LEU A 284 5.07 -2.66 11.49
CA LEU A 284 4.60 -3.41 12.65
C LEU A 284 4.53 -4.90 12.32
N TYR A 285 5.03 -5.73 13.23
CA TYR A 285 4.98 -7.18 13.13
C TYR A 285 4.27 -7.75 14.36
N CYS A 286 3.18 -8.48 14.15
CA CYS A 286 2.35 -9.04 15.20
C CYS A 286 2.32 -10.56 15.11
N GLU A 287 2.46 -11.20 16.26
CA GLU A 287 2.40 -12.65 16.41
C GLU A 287 1.05 -13.10 16.99
N PRO A 288 0.61 -14.33 16.69
CA PRO A 288 -0.65 -14.86 17.20
C PRO A 288 -0.67 -15.02 18.74
#